data_AF-A0A6L8GFU5-F1
#
_entry.id   AF-A0A6L8GFU5-F1
#
_cell.length_a   1.000
_cell.length_b   1.000
_cell.length_c   1.000
_cell.angle_alpha   90.00
_cell.angle_beta   90.00
_cell.angle_gamma   90.00
#
_symmetry.space_group_name_H-M   'P 1'
#
loop_
_entity.id
_entity.type
_entity.pdbx_description
1 polymer ?
#
loop_
_entity_poly.entity_id
_entity_poly.type
_entity_poly.pdbx_seq_one_letter_code
_entity_poly.pdbx_strand_id
1 'polypeptide(L)'
;MRVDRGGGCGRRGVTGRGLLAVGAGLLAAGLPGAAAAQTQVTFSRDVAPIFQRSCQECHRPDSMAPMSLRTYEETRPWARAIRSRVEAREMPPWFLDKTVGIQQFINDISLSDAEIDTIVRWVDSGAPEGNPADLPPPLTWPSGDRFRLESELGPPDLVVKSVPFTMPAVAQDAFFRPIVDVPLTEPRWIRAAETKPSGRDGRRIAHHASTFVHQPESREFLDAERALLQGQAAADAVLQVARDRAGGDPIDTREMLTEWAQGKGGELYPEDVGKLVLPGARVEFSIHYHAVGEEITDQLEAGWWFHPRDVTPKY
;
A
#
# COMPACT_ATOMS: atom_id res chain seq x y z
N MET A 1 45.27 -60.22 -28.90
CA MET A 1 46.29 -60.50 -27.86
C MET A 1 45.53 -60.87 -26.61
N ARG A 2 45.24 -62.12 -26.25
CA ARG A 2 46.05 -63.36 -26.14
C ARG A 2 47.27 -63.20 -25.22
N VAL A 3 47.43 -64.20 -24.34
CA VAL A 3 48.64 -64.60 -23.59
C VAL A 3 48.83 -63.84 -22.24
N ASP A 4 49.21 -64.41 -21.10
CA ASP A 4 49.29 -65.76 -20.50
C ASP A 4 49.50 -65.53 -18.97
N ARG A 5 48.96 -66.37 -18.08
CA ARG A 5 49.63 -67.42 -17.27
C ARG A 5 50.93 -67.03 -16.50
N GLY A 6 50.91 -67.41 -15.21
CA GLY A 6 52.05 -67.66 -14.33
C GLY A 6 51.57 -67.51 -12.88
N GLY A 7 51.51 -68.51 -12.00
CA GLY A 7 52.40 -69.65 -11.80
C GLY A 7 53.13 -69.43 -10.47
N GLY A 8 52.84 -70.21 -9.42
CA GLY A 8 53.52 -70.04 -8.13
C GLY A 8 53.05 -71.03 -7.05
N CYS A 9 53.77 -72.13 -6.94
CA CYS A 9 53.63 -73.23 -5.98
C CYS A 9 54.15 -72.85 -4.59
N GLY A 10 53.56 -73.41 -3.51
CA GLY A 10 54.14 -73.29 -2.17
C GLY A 10 53.29 -73.92 -1.06
N ARG A 11 53.31 -75.25 -0.92
CA ARG A 11 52.91 -75.93 0.32
C ARG A 11 54.02 -75.77 1.36
N ARG A 12 53.65 -75.43 2.61
CA ARG A 12 54.26 -75.93 3.86
C ARG A 12 53.31 -75.63 5.01
N GLY A 13 52.86 -76.67 5.71
CA GLY A 13 52.08 -76.52 6.93
C GLY A 13 52.93 -76.08 8.11
N VAL A 14 52.28 -75.68 9.19
CA VAL A 14 52.55 -76.10 10.58
C VAL A 14 51.41 -75.55 11.45
N THR A 15 51.02 -76.39 12.39
CA THR A 15 50.01 -76.28 13.43
C THR A 15 50.08 -75.02 14.29
N GLY A 16 48.93 -74.44 14.63
CA GLY A 16 48.79 -73.46 15.69
C GLY A 16 47.35 -73.40 16.19
N ARG A 17 47.10 -73.99 17.37
CA ARG A 17 45.86 -73.81 18.14
C ARG A 17 45.72 -72.32 18.49
N GLY A 18 44.63 -71.69 18.10
CA GLY A 18 44.30 -70.30 18.44
C GLY A 18 42.79 -70.13 18.58
N LEU A 19 42.37 -69.59 19.71
CA LEU A 19 41.00 -69.47 20.23
C LEU A 19 39.95 -69.00 19.20
N LEU A 20 38.77 -69.63 19.27
CA LEU A 20 37.51 -69.05 18.79
C LEU A 20 37.24 -67.74 19.53
N ALA A 21 37.41 -66.61 18.84
CA ALA A 21 36.77 -65.35 19.22
C ALA A 21 35.47 -65.23 18.43
N VAL A 22 34.35 -65.42 19.10
CA VAL A 22 33.01 -65.11 18.59
C VAL A 22 32.94 -63.59 18.43
N GLY A 23 33.16 -63.10 17.21
CA GLY A 23 32.91 -61.71 16.86
C GLY A 23 31.40 -61.47 16.80
N ALA A 24 30.86 -60.83 17.83
CA ALA A 24 29.51 -60.31 17.80
C ALA A 24 29.44 -59.19 16.74
N GLY A 25 28.86 -59.50 15.58
CA GLY A 25 28.51 -58.49 14.59
C GLY A 25 27.42 -57.58 15.13
N LEU A 26 27.79 -56.40 15.60
CA LEU A 26 26.86 -55.30 15.86
C LEU A 26 26.30 -54.82 14.52
N LEU A 27 25.10 -55.31 14.18
CA LEU A 27 24.22 -54.68 13.21
C LEU A 27 23.84 -53.31 13.78
N ALA A 28 24.55 -52.26 13.36
CA ALA A 28 24.12 -50.89 13.59
C ALA A 28 22.85 -50.64 12.76
N ALA A 29 21.69 -50.82 13.40
CA ALA A 29 20.42 -50.33 12.90
C ALA A 29 20.54 -48.81 12.79
N GLY A 30 20.68 -48.31 11.56
CA GLY A 30 20.57 -46.89 11.28
C GLY A 30 19.20 -46.41 11.76
N LEU A 31 19.20 -45.59 12.82
CA LEU A 31 18.01 -44.84 13.21
C LEU A 31 17.60 -44.00 11.99
N PRO A 32 16.34 -44.06 11.53
CA PRO A 32 15.87 -43.08 10.55
C PRO A 32 16.08 -41.71 11.19
N GLY A 33 16.94 -40.90 10.58
CA GLY A 33 17.13 -39.52 11.00
C GLY A 33 15.75 -38.88 11.05
N ALA A 34 15.37 -38.37 12.22
CA ALA A 34 14.19 -37.55 12.36
C ALA A 34 14.35 -36.39 11.38
N ALA A 35 13.69 -36.47 10.23
CA ALA A 35 13.45 -35.31 9.42
C ALA A 35 12.78 -34.33 10.37
N ALA A 36 13.47 -33.23 10.69
CA ALA A 36 12.86 -32.15 11.45
C ALA A 36 11.56 -31.83 10.73
N ALA A 37 10.43 -32.14 11.37
CA ALA A 37 9.13 -31.86 10.81
C ALA A 37 9.11 -30.35 10.57
N GLN A 38 9.22 -29.93 9.31
CA GLN A 38 9.09 -28.54 8.97
C GLN A 38 7.74 -28.10 9.54
N THR A 39 7.78 -27.15 10.45
CA THR A 39 6.59 -26.67 11.14
C THR A 39 5.60 -26.25 10.06
N GLN A 40 4.45 -26.94 10.03
CA GLN A 40 3.45 -26.72 8.99
C GLN A 40 3.02 -25.25 9.03
N VAL A 41 3.02 -24.59 7.86
CA VAL A 41 2.53 -23.21 7.73
C VAL A 41 1.03 -23.19 7.93
N THR A 42 0.53 -22.33 8.81
CA THR A 42 -0.90 -22.22 9.10
C THR A 42 -1.45 -20.83 8.87
N PHE A 43 -2.76 -20.73 8.67
CA PHE A 43 -3.43 -19.44 8.51
C PHE A 43 -3.22 -18.58 9.76
N SER A 44 -3.57 -19.12 10.93
CA SER A 44 -3.62 -18.34 12.17
C SER A 44 -2.28 -17.77 12.58
N ARG A 45 -1.21 -18.57 12.49
CA ARG A 45 0.12 -18.16 12.95
C ARG A 45 0.91 -17.38 11.91
N ASP A 46 0.89 -17.84 10.65
CA ASP A 46 1.87 -17.39 9.66
C ASP A 46 1.26 -16.46 8.58
N VAL A 47 0.02 -16.71 8.15
CA VAL A 47 -0.61 -15.96 7.04
C VAL A 47 -1.45 -14.78 7.54
N ALA A 48 -2.19 -14.94 8.62
CA ALA A 48 -3.06 -13.90 9.16
C ALA A 48 -2.31 -12.59 9.49
N PRO A 49 -1.09 -12.60 10.07
CA PRO A 49 -0.32 -11.37 10.25
C PRO A 49 0.03 -10.65 8.94
N ILE A 50 0.36 -11.41 7.88
CA ILE A 50 0.65 -10.86 6.55
C ILE A 50 -0.61 -10.22 5.98
N PHE A 51 -1.75 -10.92 6.06
CA PHE A 51 -3.01 -10.43 5.51
C PHE A 51 -3.51 -9.21 6.27
N GLN A 52 -3.39 -9.20 7.59
CA GLN A 52 -3.80 -8.08 8.42
C GLN A 52 -3.05 -6.79 8.06
N ARG A 53 -1.74 -6.89 7.77
CA ARG A 53 -0.91 -5.75 7.37
C ARG A 53 -1.10 -5.35 5.91
N SER A 54 -1.12 -6.31 4.99
CA SER A 54 -0.98 -6.03 3.55
C SER A 54 -2.27 -6.21 2.74
N CYS A 55 -3.29 -6.90 3.26
CA CYS A 55 -4.49 -7.24 2.49
C CYS A 55 -5.77 -6.64 3.09
N GLN A 56 -5.93 -6.65 4.41
CA GLN A 56 -7.18 -6.28 5.09
C GLN A 56 -7.50 -4.77 5.03
N GLU A 57 -6.61 -3.92 4.51
CA GLU A 57 -6.97 -2.53 4.20
C GLU A 57 -8.08 -2.47 3.14
N CYS A 58 -7.96 -3.32 2.12
CA CYS A 58 -8.93 -3.45 1.03
C CYS A 58 -9.86 -4.65 1.22
N HIS A 59 -9.34 -5.77 1.73
CA HIS A 59 -10.05 -7.04 1.91
C HIS A 59 -10.68 -7.17 3.30
N ARG A 60 -11.66 -6.32 3.57
CA ARG A 60 -12.47 -6.36 4.80
C ARG A 60 -13.92 -5.96 4.49
N PRO A 61 -14.89 -6.28 5.36
CA PRO A 61 -16.26 -5.87 5.18
C PRO A 61 -16.41 -4.35 4.99
N ASP A 62 -17.22 -3.98 4.00
CA ASP A 62 -17.52 -2.62 3.58
C ASP A 62 -16.24 -1.79 3.26
N SER A 63 -15.28 -2.44 2.60
CA SER A 63 -14.15 -1.83 1.92
C SER A 63 -14.20 -2.20 0.43
N MET A 64 -13.20 -1.80 -0.35
CA MET A 64 -13.24 -1.84 -1.81
C MET A 64 -13.18 -3.26 -2.41
N ALA A 65 -12.57 -4.24 -1.73
CA ALA A 65 -12.45 -5.57 -2.30
C ALA A 65 -13.76 -6.37 -2.17
N PRO A 66 -14.14 -7.19 -3.17
CA PRO A 66 -15.40 -7.92 -3.20
C PRO A 66 -15.46 -9.09 -2.21
N MET A 67 -14.36 -9.36 -1.50
CA MET A 67 -14.26 -10.43 -0.50
C MET A 67 -13.45 -9.99 0.71
N SER A 68 -13.88 -10.42 1.89
CA SER A 68 -13.14 -10.26 3.14
C SER A 68 -12.04 -11.31 3.26
N LEU A 69 -10.90 -10.92 3.83
CA LEU A 69 -9.80 -11.81 4.22
C LEU A 69 -9.49 -11.67 5.72
N ARG A 70 -10.52 -11.37 6.54
CA ARG A 70 -10.35 -11.15 7.98
C ARG A 70 -10.31 -12.45 8.77
N THR A 71 -11.18 -13.41 8.43
CA THR A 71 -11.20 -14.72 9.09
C THR A 71 -10.71 -15.84 8.17
N TYR A 72 -10.43 -17.01 8.76
CA TYR A 72 -10.05 -18.19 8.00
C TYR A 72 -11.17 -18.63 7.05
N GLU A 73 -12.41 -18.64 7.51
CA GLU A 73 -13.59 -19.05 6.76
C GLU A 73 -13.84 -18.15 5.55
N GLU A 74 -13.66 -16.84 5.72
CA GLU A 74 -13.78 -15.86 4.64
C GLU A 74 -12.64 -16.02 3.61
N THR A 75 -11.44 -16.33 4.10
CA THR A 75 -10.23 -16.44 3.29
C THR A 75 -10.16 -17.75 2.49
N ARG A 76 -10.49 -18.87 3.13
CA ARG A 76 -10.21 -20.24 2.64
C ARG A 76 -10.75 -20.53 1.23
N PRO A 77 -11.95 -20.05 0.81
CA PRO A 77 -12.46 -20.23 -0.54
C PRO A 77 -11.58 -19.59 -1.62
N TRP A 78 -10.86 -18.52 -1.28
CA TRP A 78 -10.04 -17.74 -2.21
C TRP A 78 -8.58 -18.19 -2.29
N ALA A 79 -8.17 -19.19 -1.51
CA ALA A 79 -6.77 -19.62 -1.36
C ALA A 79 -6.02 -19.78 -2.70
N ARG A 80 -6.63 -20.45 -3.69
CA ARG A 80 -6.02 -20.65 -5.02
C ARG A 80 -5.86 -19.35 -5.80
N ALA A 81 -6.86 -18.46 -5.73
CA ALA A 81 -6.81 -17.16 -6.38
C ALA A 81 -5.76 -16.26 -5.71
N ILE A 82 -5.71 -16.25 -4.38
CA ILE A 82 -4.71 -15.51 -3.61
C ILE A 82 -3.31 -15.93 -4.03
N ARG A 83 -3.01 -17.25 -4.04
CA ARG A 83 -1.72 -17.79 -4.49
C ARG A 83 -1.32 -17.22 -5.86
N SER A 84 -2.22 -17.30 -6.84
CA SER A 84 -1.95 -16.81 -8.19
C SER A 84 -1.65 -15.31 -8.23
N ARG A 85 -2.36 -14.49 -7.45
CA ARG A 85 -2.17 -13.03 -7.44
C ARG A 85 -0.90 -12.61 -6.71
N VAL A 86 -0.55 -13.25 -5.59
CA VAL A 86 0.68 -12.92 -4.85
C VAL A 86 1.94 -13.40 -5.55
N GLU A 87 1.90 -14.59 -6.19
CA GLU A 87 3.02 -15.13 -6.97
C GLU A 87 3.30 -14.26 -8.21
N ALA A 88 2.26 -13.77 -8.87
CA ALA A 88 2.37 -12.81 -9.96
C ALA A 88 2.73 -11.37 -9.50
N ARG A 89 2.84 -11.12 -8.19
CA ARG A 89 3.05 -9.79 -7.59
C ARG A 89 2.00 -8.76 -8.01
N GLU A 90 0.79 -9.22 -8.35
CA GLU A 90 -0.35 -8.35 -8.66
C GLU A 90 -1.03 -7.84 -7.38
N MET A 91 -0.83 -8.55 -6.26
CA MET A 91 -1.41 -8.21 -4.95
C MET A 91 -0.34 -8.21 -3.84
N PRO A 92 -0.34 -7.19 -2.95
CA PRO A 92 -1.12 -5.96 -3.05
C PRO A 92 -0.71 -5.15 -4.28
N PRO A 93 -1.61 -4.37 -4.91
CA PRO A 93 -1.28 -3.65 -6.13
C PRO A 93 -0.16 -2.64 -5.86
N TRP A 94 1.01 -2.92 -6.39
CA TRP A 94 2.19 -2.07 -6.30
C TRP A 94 3.05 -2.32 -7.54
N PHE A 95 2.82 -1.53 -8.60
CA PHE A 95 3.41 -1.70 -9.92
C PHE A 95 4.90 -1.30 -9.97
N LEU A 96 5.68 -1.72 -8.98
CA LEU A 96 7.10 -1.47 -8.89
C LEU A 96 7.89 -2.57 -9.63
N ASP A 97 8.73 -2.15 -10.57
CA ASP A 97 9.73 -3.03 -11.16
C ASP A 97 10.92 -3.19 -10.19
N LYS A 98 11.06 -4.40 -9.63
CA LYS A 98 12.16 -4.71 -8.69
C LYS A 98 13.50 -5.00 -9.37
N THR A 99 13.59 -4.85 -10.70
CA THR A 99 14.79 -5.18 -11.48
C THR A 99 15.57 -3.95 -11.95
N VAL A 100 14.97 -2.76 -11.90
CA VAL A 100 15.58 -1.51 -12.40
C VAL A 100 15.22 -0.30 -11.52
N GLY A 101 16.10 0.70 -11.46
CA GLY A 101 15.82 1.98 -10.80
C GLY A 101 15.89 1.95 -9.27
N ILE A 102 15.15 2.85 -8.62
CA ILE A 102 15.09 2.97 -7.15
C ILE A 102 14.37 1.75 -6.57
N GLN A 103 14.99 1.08 -5.60
CA GLN A 103 14.50 -0.16 -5.02
C GLN A 103 14.03 -0.04 -3.56
N GLN A 104 14.27 1.13 -2.94
CA GLN A 104 13.91 1.38 -1.55
C GLN A 104 12.93 2.55 -1.50
N PHE A 105 11.70 2.26 -1.08
CA PHE A 105 10.64 3.23 -0.91
C PHE A 105 10.27 3.32 0.56
N ILE A 106 10.09 4.55 1.05
CA ILE A 106 9.72 4.84 2.43
C ILE A 106 8.35 4.20 2.78
N ASN A 107 7.51 3.99 1.78
CA ASN A 107 6.16 3.44 1.85
C ASN A 107 5.97 2.19 0.98
N ASP A 108 6.99 1.30 0.89
CA ASP A 108 6.86 0.03 0.18
C ASP A 108 5.81 -0.87 0.84
N ILE A 109 4.68 -1.07 0.15
CA ILE A 109 3.57 -1.93 0.60
C ILE A 109 3.67 -3.36 0.04
N SER A 110 4.68 -3.65 -0.78
CA SER A 110 4.81 -4.94 -1.45
C SER A 110 5.09 -6.08 -0.48
N LEU A 111 4.72 -7.31 -0.88
CA LEU A 111 5.15 -8.51 -0.17
C LEU A 111 6.63 -8.81 -0.47
N SER A 112 7.35 -9.16 0.60
CA SER A 112 8.68 -9.76 0.49
C SER A 112 8.60 -11.16 -0.13
N ASP A 113 9.72 -11.66 -0.69
CA ASP A 113 9.77 -13.02 -1.24
C ASP A 113 9.42 -14.09 -0.20
N ALA A 114 9.84 -13.89 1.06
CA ALA A 114 9.55 -14.82 2.15
C ALA A 114 8.06 -14.86 2.51
N GLU A 115 7.36 -13.74 2.41
CA GLU A 115 5.92 -13.66 2.67
C GLU A 115 5.12 -14.30 1.53
N ILE A 116 5.53 -14.06 0.29
CA ILE A 116 4.95 -14.75 -0.88
C ILE A 116 5.15 -16.27 -0.73
N ASP A 117 6.35 -16.73 -0.42
CA ASP A 117 6.63 -18.16 -0.20
C ASP A 117 5.80 -18.74 0.95
N THR A 118 5.64 -18.00 2.05
CA THR A 118 4.78 -18.41 3.17
C THR A 118 3.34 -18.63 2.72
N ILE A 119 2.77 -17.68 1.98
CA ILE A 119 1.40 -17.80 1.45
C ILE A 119 1.29 -18.95 0.45
N VAL A 120 2.25 -19.09 -0.46
CA VAL A 120 2.28 -20.16 -1.47
C VAL A 120 2.34 -21.53 -0.81
N ARG A 121 3.27 -21.76 0.13
CA ARG A 121 3.37 -23.02 0.88
C ARG A 121 2.12 -23.32 1.70
N TRP A 122 1.52 -22.31 2.31
CA TRP A 122 0.25 -22.47 3.01
C TRP A 122 -0.82 -23.02 2.07
N VAL A 123 -0.99 -22.42 0.89
CA VAL A 123 -1.98 -22.89 -0.11
C VAL A 123 -1.63 -24.29 -0.63
N ASP A 124 -0.36 -24.54 -0.96
CA ASP A 124 0.11 -25.81 -1.53
C ASP A 124 -0.03 -26.98 -0.53
N SER A 125 0.03 -26.69 0.77
CA SER A 125 -0.21 -27.67 1.85
C SER A 125 -1.69 -27.89 2.19
N GLY A 126 -2.62 -27.33 1.39
CA GLY A 126 -4.06 -27.47 1.60
C GLY A 126 -4.69 -26.36 2.42
N ALA A 127 -3.99 -25.25 2.63
CA ALA A 127 -4.42 -24.07 3.38
C ALA A 127 -5.00 -24.41 4.77
N PRO A 128 -4.20 -25.04 5.65
CA PRO A 128 -4.64 -25.40 7.00
C PRO A 128 -4.88 -24.16 7.87
N GLU A 129 -5.91 -24.18 8.71
CA GLU A 129 -6.24 -23.07 9.63
C GLU A 129 -5.16 -22.90 10.71
N GLY A 130 -4.78 -24.00 11.37
CA GLY A 130 -3.92 -23.97 12.55
C GLY A 130 -4.72 -23.74 13.83
N ASN A 131 -4.05 -23.29 14.89
CA ASN A 131 -4.68 -23.00 16.17
C ASN A 131 -5.23 -21.56 16.16
N PRO A 132 -6.54 -21.34 16.32
CA PRO A 132 -7.12 -19.99 16.38
C PRO A 132 -6.53 -19.10 17.50
N ALA A 133 -5.96 -19.69 18.55
CA ALA A 133 -5.28 -18.92 19.61
C ALA A 133 -3.98 -18.25 19.15
N ASP A 134 -3.42 -18.65 18.00
CA ASP A 134 -2.23 -18.04 17.42
C ASP A 134 -2.57 -16.82 16.54
N LEU A 135 -3.85 -16.49 16.36
CA LEU A 135 -4.27 -15.33 15.56
C LEU A 135 -3.73 -14.02 16.16
N PRO A 136 -3.25 -13.09 15.32
CA PRO A 136 -2.95 -11.74 15.79
C PRO A 136 -4.22 -11.06 16.31
N PRO A 137 -4.11 -10.14 17.30
CA PRO A 137 -5.22 -9.31 17.71
C PRO A 137 -5.81 -8.57 16.50
N PRO A 138 -7.12 -8.59 16.26
CA PRO A 138 -7.72 -7.93 15.10
C PRO A 138 -7.43 -6.43 15.09
N LEU A 139 -7.14 -5.86 13.91
CA LEU A 139 -7.08 -4.40 13.78
C LEU A 139 -8.46 -3.78 13.91
N THR A 140 -8.50 -2.66 14.62
CA THR A 140 -9.61 -1.72 14.58
C THR A 140 -9.36 -0.77 13.42
N TRP A 141 -10.23 -0.81 12.41
CA TRP A 141 -10.13 0.06 11.26
C TRP A 141 -10.83 1.38 11.53
N PRO A 142 -10.29 2.52 11.04
CA PRO A 142 -10.99 3.80 11.12
C PRO A 142 -12.35 3.68 10.42
N SER A 143 -13.41 4.18 11.06
CA SER A 143 -14.79 4.17 10.51
C SER A 143 -14.91 4.84 9.13
N GLY A 144 -13.94 5.70 8.82
CA GLY A 144 -13.88 6.51 7.61
C GLY A 144 -14.42 7.92 7.78
N ASP A 145 -14.92 8.22 8.97
CA ASP A 145 -15.44 9.55 9.30
C ASP A 145 -14.32 10.57 9.53
N ARG A 146 -13.15 10.09 9.98
CA ARG A 146 -11.96 10.92 10.23
C ARG A 146 -10.97 10.88 9.07
N PHE A 147 -10.26 11.98 8.91
CA PHE A 147 -9.07 12.03 8.05
C PHE A 147 -7.94 11.23 8.71
N ARG A 148 -7.11 10.56 7.90
CA ARG A 148 -5.97 9.78 8.38
C ARG A 148 -4.94 10.69 9.06
N LEU A 149 -4.70 11.88 8.53
CA LEU A 149 -3.76 12.84 9.10
C LEU A 149 -4.18 13.36 10.49
N GLU A 150 -5.42 13.14 10.94
CA GLU A 150 -5.85 13.58 12.29
C GLU A 150 -5.06 12.94 13.42
N SER A 151 -4.58 11.71 13.26
CA SER A 151 -3.79 11.04 14.30
C SER A 151 -2.42 11.69 14.52
N GLU A 152 -1.91 12.39 13.51
CA GLU A 152 -0.60 13.03 13.54
C GLU A 152 -0.70 14.54 13.78
N LEU A 153 -1.72 15.18 13.20
CA LEU A 153 -1.84 16.64 13.13
C LEU A 153 -3.00 17.23 13.96
N GLY A 154 -3.87 16.39 14.51
CA GLY A 154 -5.17 16.83 15.05
C GLY A 154 -6.19 17.14 13.95
N PRO A 155 -7.39 17.66 14.30
CA PRO A 155 -8.42 17.97 13.30
C PRO A 155 -7.94 19.00 12.27
N PRO A 156 -8.43 18.94 11.02
CA PRO A 156 -8.12 19.96 10.02
C PRO A 156 -8.63 21.34 10.47
N ASP A 157 -7.89 22.38 10.10
CA ASP A 157 -8.27 23.78 10.35
C ASP A 157 -9.47 24.20 9.50
N LEU A 158 -9.63 23.57 8.32
CA LEU A 158 -10.74 23.79 7.41
C LEU A 158 -11.15 22.47 6.74
N VAL A 159 -12.46 22.22 6.67
CA VAL A 159 -13.05 21.14 5.87
C VAL A 159 -13.89 21.76 4.76
N VAL A 160 -13.47 21.57 3.51
CA VAL A 160 -14.25 21.94 2.33
C VAL A 160 -15.04 20.71 1.88
N LYS A 161 -16.34 20.86 1.62
CA LYS A 161 -17.22 19.76 1.21
C LYS A 161 -17.71 19.96 -0.21
N SER A 162 -17.75 18.90 -1.00
CA SER A 162 -18.41 18.91 -2.31
C SER A 162 -19.93 19.08 -2.14
N VAL A 163 -20.64 19.31 -3.24
CA VAL A 163 -22.08 19.02 -3.26
C VAL A 163 -22.28 17.50 -3.26
N PRO A 164 -23.37 16.97 -2.69
CA PRO A 164 -23.62 15.53 -2.65
C PRO A 164 -23.92 14.95 -4.03
N PHE A 165 -23.55 13.69 -4.24
CA PHE A 165 -23.87 12.91 -5.42
C PHE A 165 -24.48 11.56 -5.01
N THR A 166 -25.60 11.18 -5.62
CA THR A 166 -26.26 9.89 -5.38
C THR A 166 -25.96 8.95 -6.53
N MET A 167 -25.19 7.90 -6.25
CA MET A 167 -24.89 6.83 -7.20
C MET A 167 -26.07 5.83 -7.22
N PRO A 168 -26.69 5.57 -8.39
CA PRO A 168 -27.73 4.56 -8.49
C PRO A 168 -27.20 3.15 -8.18
N ALA A 169 -28.08 2.28 -7.69
CA ALA A 169 -27.76 0.88 -7.37
C ALA A 169 -27.13 0.11 -8.54
N VAL A 170 -27.59 0.37 -9.76
CA VAL A 170 -27.07 -0.24 -10.99
C VAL A 170 -26.91 0.84 -12.06
N ALA A 171 -25.66 1.17 -12.39
CA ALA A 171 -25.32 2.13 -13.43
C ALA A 171 -23.89 1.86 -13.96
N GLN A 172 -23.53 2.51 -15.06
CA GLN A 172 -22.13 2.63 -15.48
C GLN A 172 -21.39 3.59 -14.55
N ASP A 173 -20.07 3.58 -14.63
CA ASP A 173 -19.21 4.50 -13.88
C ASP A 173 -19.60 5.97 -14.12
N ALA A 174 -19.53 6.76 -13.05
CA ALA A 174 -19.84 8.18 -13.06
C ALA A 174 -18.59 9.00 -12.75
N PHE A 175 -18.35 10.03 -13.56
CA PHE A 175 -17.32 11.04 -13.30
C PHE A 175 -18.00 12.32 -12.87
N PHE A 176 -17.84 12.69 -11.61
CA PHE A 176 -18.48 13.86 -11.03
C PHE A 176 -17.42 14.92 -10.67
N ARG A 177 -17.66 16.18 -11.08
CA ARG A 177 -16.69 17.28 -10.97
C ARG A 177 -17.26 18.55 -10.35
N PRO A 178 -17.78 18.53 -9.11
CA PRO A 178 -18.32 19.73 -8.50
C PRO A 178 -17.20 20.71 -8.14
N ILE A 179 -17.47 21.99 -8.35
CA ILE A 179 -16.61 23.11 -7.93
C ILE A 179 -17.36 23.85 -6.83
N VAL A 180 -16.70 24.08 -5.69
CA VAL A 180 -17.29 24.77 -4.53
C VAL A 180 -16.38 25.90 -4.05
N ASP A 181 -16.98 26.95 -3.50
CA ASP A 181 -16.22 28.06 -2.93
C ASP A 181 -15.51 27.66 -1.63
N VAL A 182 -14.32 28.19 -1.42
CA VAL A 182 -13.58 28.01 -0.17
C VAL A 182 -13.91 29.18 0.78
N PRO A 183 -14.32 28.92 2.03
CA PRO A 183 -14.69 29.97 2.98
C PRO A 183 -13.46 30.63 3.63
N LEU A 184 -12.54 31.14 2.81
CA LEU A 184 -11.34 31.86 3.24
C LEU A 184 -11.52 33.36 3.08
N THR A 185 -11.20 34.11 4.13
CA THR A 185 -11.26 35.58 4.16
C THR A 185 -9.89 36.24 4.02
N GLU A 186 -8.81 35.47 4.18
CA GLU A 186 -7.44 35.94 4.01
C GLU A 186 -6.55 34.83 3.42
N PRO A 187 -5.39 35.17 2.83
CA PRO A 187 -4.44 34.18 2.32
C PRO A 187 -3.96 33.23 3.41
N ARG A 188 -3.85 31.93 3.11
CA ARG A 188 -3.33 30.91 4.04
C ARG A 188 -2.40 29.95 3.33
N TRP A 189 -1.41 29.45 4.06
CA TRP A 189 -0.49 28.42 3.57
C TRP A 189 -0.91 27.06 4.10
N ILE A 190 -1.28 26.15 3.21
CA ILE A 190 -1.59 24.75 3.52
C ILE A 190 -0.26 24.02 3.75
N ARG A 191 -0.13 23.33 4.88
CA ARG A 191 1.01 22.45 5.21
C ARG A 191 0.68 20.97 5.06
N ALA A 192 -0.61 20.63 5.05
CA ALA A 192 -1.07 19.30 4.71
C ALA A 192 -2.51 19.35 4.17
N ALA A 193 -2.85 18.42 3.27
CA ALA A 193 -4.20 18.27 2.74
C ALA A 193 -4.55 16.80 2.58
N GLU A 194 -5.81 16.45 2.85
CA GLU A 194 -6.33 15.10 2.61
C GLU A 194 -7.73 15.18 2.02
N THR A 195 -7.98 14.44 0.95
CA THR A 195 -9.33 14.21 0.42
C THR A 195 -9.84 12.86 0.90
N LYS A 196 -11.14 12.76 1.20
CA LYS A 196 -11.81 11.49 1.49
C LYS A 196 -13.27 11.47 1.02
N PRO A 197 -13.82 10.29 0.68
CA PRO A 197 -15.24 10.05 0.63
C PRO A 197 -15.91 10.20 2.00
N SER A 198 -17.22 10.44 2.00
CA SER A 198 -18.01 10.51 3.23
C SER A 198 -18.16 9.13 3.87
N GLY A 199 -17.69 9.04 5.11
CA GLY A 199 -17.88 7.91 6.00
C GLY A 199 -17.60 6.54 5.38
N ARG A 200 -18.45 5.58 5.74
CA ARG A 200 -18.35 4.18 5.30
C ARG A 200 -18.93 3.96 3.91
N ASP A 201 -20.09 4.53 3.64
CA ASP A 201 -20.85 4.22 2.42
C ASP A 201 -20.25 4.89 1.18
N GLY A 202 -19.81 6.16 1.29
CA GLY A 202 -19.13 6.85 0.19
C GLY A 202 -17.88 6.11 -0.29
N ARG A 203 -17.12 5.50 0.62
CA ARG A 203 -15.95 4.68 0.28
C ARG A 203 -16.29 3.44 -0.54
N ARG A 204 -17.50 2.88 -0.39
CA ARG A 204 -17.91 1.68 -1.15
C ARG A 204 -18.07 2.00 -2.63
N ILE A 205 -18.51 3.21 -2.98
CA ILE A 205 -18.73 3.62 -4.37
C ILE A 205 -17.58 4.42 -4.98
N ALA A 206 -16.71 5.03 -4.17
CA ALA A 206 -15.59 5.82 -4.65
C ALA A 206 -14.42 4.94 -5.13
N HIS A 207 -13.99 5.14 -6.38
CA HIS A 207 -12.81 4.46 -6.94
C HIS A 207 -11.53 5.27 -6.68
N HIS A 208 -11.51 6.55 -7.06
CA HIS A 208 -10.49 7.52 -6.67
C HIS A 208 -11.05 8.95 -6.78
N ALA A 209 -10.51 9.87 -5.98
CA ALA A 209 -10.85 11.29 -6.01
C ALA A 209 -9.59 12.13 -6.12
N SER A 210 -9.62 13.21 -6.90
CA SER A 210 -8.58 14.23 -6.87
C SER A 210 -9.22 15.57 -6.53
N THR A 211 -8.54 16.42 -5.78
CA THR A 211 -8.96 17.81 -5.58
C THR A 211 -8.01 18.78 -6.24
N PHE A 212 -8.58 19.82 -6.81
CA PHE A 212 -7.85 20.90 -7.47
C PHE A 212 -8.27 22.24 -6.87
N VAL A 213 -7.31 23.11 -6.61
CA VAL A 213 -7.58 24.51 -6.24
C VAL A 213 -7.67 25.32 -7.53
N HIS A 214 -8.74 26.09 -7.64
CA HIS A 214 -8.93 27.12 -8.66
C HIS A 214 -8.77 28.48 -8.01
N GLN A 215 -7.75 29.23 -8.44
CA GLN A 215 -7.52 30.57 -7.93
C GLN A 215 -6.79 31.42 -8.97
N PRO A 216 -6.91 32.76 -8.90
CA PRO A 216 -6.18 33.64 -9.77
C PRO A 216 -4.68 33.63 -9.46
N GLU A 217 -3.87 33.52 -10.50
CA GLU A 217 -2.41 33.66 -10.44
C GLU A 217 -1.92 34.78 -11.36
N SER A 218 -0.76 35.37 -11.05
CA SER A 218 -0.17 36.40 -11.89
C SER A 218 0.51 35.79 -13.12
N ARG A 219 0.48 36.50 -14.26
CA ARG A 219 1.23 36.11 -15.46
C ARG A 219 2.71 35.87 -15.14
N GLU A 220 3.29 36.74 -14.32
CA GLU A 220 4.69 36.69 -13.90
C GLU A 220 5.00 35.38 -13.15
N PHE A 221 4.11 34.94 -12.25
CA PHE A 221 4.27 33.67 -11.54
C PHE A 221 4.25 32.49 -12.52
N LEU A 222 3.29 32.47 -13.44
CA LEU A 222 3.16 31.39 -14.43
C LEU A 222 4.33 31.35 -15.42
N ASP A 223 4.86 32.49 -15.80
CA ASP A 223 6.04 32.57 -16.68
C ASP A 223 7.30 32.10 -15.93
N ALA A 224 7.43 32.41 -14.63
CA ALA A 224 8.52 31.92 -13.79
C ALA A 224 8.43 30.39 -13.58
N GLU A 225 7.24 29.86 -13.28
CA GLU A 225 7.01 28.42 -13.15
C GLU A 225 7.34 27.69 -14.47
N ARG A 226 6.90 28.23 -15.61
CA ARG A 226 7.23 27.69 -16.93
C ARG A 226 8.73 27.69 -17.19
N ALA A 227 9.42 28.76 -16.84
CA ALA A 227 10.88 28.84 -16.99
C ALA A 227 11.59 27.79 -16.11
N LEU A 228 11.13 27.56 -14.88
CA LEU A 228 11.66 26.48 -14.03
C LEU A 228 11.46 25.10 -14.67
N LEU A 229 10.25 24.79 -15.14
CA LEU A 229 9.94 23.51 -15.79
C LEU A 229 10.75 23.28 -17.07
N GLN A 230 11.18 24.35 -17.75
CA GLN A 230 12.05 24.29 -18.93
C GLN A 230 13.55 24.29 -18.59
N GLY A 231 13.92 24.31 -17.30
CA GLY A 231 15.32 24.41 -16.86
C GLY A 231 15.98 25.76 -17.14
N GLN A 232 15.17 26.81 -17.34
CA GLN A 232 15.59 28.17 -17.67
C GLN A 232 15.66 29.10 -16.45
N ALA A 233 15.10 28.68 -15.31
CA ALA A 233 15.15 29.42 -14.06
C ALA A 233 15.44 28.47 -12.88
N ALA A 234 16.05 29.01 -11.82
CA ALA A 234 16.18 28.32 -10.55
C ALA A 234 14.90 28.44 -9.71
N ALA A 235 14.68 27.50 -8.78
CA ALA A 235 13.53 27.54 -7.87
C ALA A 235 13.44 28.87 -7.10
N ASP A 236 14.58 29.44 -6.69
CA ASP A 236 14.64 30.73 -5.98
C ASP A 236 14.02 31.89 -6.76
N ALA A 237 14.09 31.88 -8.10
CA ALA A 237 13.48 32.90 -8.93
C ALA A 237 11.94 32.80 -8.91
N VAL A 238 11.41 31.57 -8.94
CA VAL A 238 9.96 31.32 -8.79
C VAL A 238 9.49 31.73 -7.40
N LEU A 239 10.23 31.36 -6.36
CA LEU A 239 9.90 31.69 -4.98
C LEU A 239 9.91 33.20 -4.73
N GLN A 240 10.80 33.95 -5.39
CA GLN A 240 10.81 35.41 -5.28
C GLN A 240 9.53 36.01 -5.87
N VAL A 241 9.13 35.58 -7.08
CA VAL A 241 7.87 36.02 -7.71
C VAL A 241 6.66 35.58 -6.88
N ALA A 242 6.70 34.40 -6.28
CA ALA A 242 5.64 33.89 -5.42
C ALA A 242 5.50 34.67 -4.09
N ARG A 243 6.59 35.26 -3.57
CA ARG A 243 6.56 36.15 -2.39
C ARG A 243 6.04 37.54 -2.73
N ASP A 244 6.40 38.04 -3.91
CA ASP A 244 6.00 39.37 -4.39
C ASP A 244 4.61 39.36 -5.06
N ARG A 245 3.74 38.40 -4.69
CA ARG A 245 2.44 38.02 -5.32
C ARG A 245 1.33 39.09 -5.25
N ALA A 246 1.67 40.35 -5.49
CA ALA A 246 0.78 41.50 -5.48
C ALA A 246 0.62 42.09 -6.90
N GLY A 247 -0.52 41.79 -7.53
CA GLY A 247 -0.95 42.48 -8.75
C GLY A 247 -0.51 41.84 -10.07
N GLY A 248 -1.26 42.17 -11.13
CA GLY A 248 -1.16 41.59 -12.47
C GLY A 248 -2.53 41.18 -12.99
N ASP A 249 -2.66 40.94 -14.31
CA ASP A 249 -3.88 40.38 -14.89
C ASP A 249 -4.09 38.96 -14.36
N PRO A 250 -5.14 38.70 -13.55
CA PRO A 250 -5.32 37.41 -12.92
C PRO A 250 -5.69 36.35 -13.94
N ILE A 251 -4.98 35.22 -13.91
CA ILE A 251 -5.29 34.04 -14.72
C ILE A 251 -5.76 32.96 -13.77
N ASP A 252 -6.99 32.50 -13.94
CA ASP A 252 -7.54 31.40 -13.15
C ASP A 252 -6.77 30.12 -13.49
N THR A 253 -6.05 29.57 -12.52
CA THR A 253 -5.30 28.32 -12.66
C THR A 253 -6.06 27.18 -12.01
N ARG A 254 -5.73 25.96 -12.43
CA ARG A 254 -6.24 24.72 -11.83
C ARG A 254 -5.05 23.89 -11.40
N GLU A 255 -4.83 23.81 -10.10
CA GLU A 255 -3.68 23.10 -9.55
C GLU A 255 -4.11 21.93 -8.67
N MET A 256 -3.47 20.77 -8.85
CA MET A 256 -3.75 19.61 -8.00
C MET A 256 -3.34 19.91 -6.54
N LEU A 257 -4.17 19.48 -5.60
CA LEU A 257 -3.93 19.65 -4.17
C LEU A 257 -3.59 18.30 -3.53
N THR A 258 -4.51 17.34 -3.65
CA THR A 258 -4.38 15.99 -3.09
C THR A 258 -5.20 15.03 -3.92
N GLU A 259 -4.92 13.74 -3.79
CA GLU A 259 -5.75 12.69 -4.35
C GLU A 259 -5.98 11.63 -3.28
N TRP A 260 -7.23 11.19 -3.19
CA TRP A 260 -7.64 10.00 -2.49
C TRP A 260 -7.66 8.81 -3.44
N ALA A 261 -6.93 7.78 -3.06
CA ALA A 261 -7.09 6.43 -3.57
C ALA A 261 -7.04 5.49 -2.37
N GLN A 262 -7.68 4.32 -2.46
CA GLN A 262 -7.66 3.37 -1.35
C GLN A 262 -6.22 2.98 -1.01
N GLY A 263 -5.80 3.21 0.24
CA GLY A 263 -4.42 2.99 0.68
C GLY A 263 -3.53 4.22 0.63
N LYS A 264 -3.82 5.23 -0.20
CA LYS A 264 -3.08 6.49 -0.24
C LYS A 264 -3.42 7.37 0.98
N GLY A 265 -2.40 7.95 1.62
CA GLY A 265 -2.57 8.96 2.68
C GLY A 265 -2.86 10.35 2.11
N GLY A 266 -3.03 11.33 3.00
CA GLY A 266 -3.02 12.73 2.60
C GLY A 266 -1.62 13.20 2.20
N GLU A 267 -1.55 14.37 1.57
CA GLU A 267 -0.31 15.06 1.28
C GLU A 267 0.16 15.81 2.53
N LEU A 268 1.28 15.37 3.11
CA LEU A 268 2.00 16.07 4.17
C LEU A 268 3.21 16.78 3.55
N TYR A 269 3.27 18.09 3.66
CA TYR A 269 4.40 18.86 3.15
C TYR A 269 5.54 18.91 4.19
N PRO A 270 6.81 19.01 3.74
CA PRO A 270 7.94 19.30 4.64
C PRO A 270 7.73 20.59 5.44
N GLU A 271 8.45 20.72 6.57
CA GLU A 271 8.25 21.79 7.56
C GLU A 271 8.25 23.21 6.97
N ASP A 272 9.09 23.48 5.97
CA ASP A 272 9.22 24.79 5.32
C ASP A 272 8.49 24.91 3.98
N VAL A 273 7.61 23.97 3.65
CA VAL A 273 6.86 23.94 2.39
C VAL A 273 5.39 24.25 2.65
N GLY A 274 4.76 25.04 1.80
CA GLY A 274 3.33 25.20 1.83
C GLY A 274 2.71 25.61 0.51
N LYS A 275 1.44 25.24 0.34
CA LYS A 275 0.64 25.68 -0.80
C LYS A 275 -0.21 26.88 -0.42
N LEU A 276 -0.01 28.00 -1.11
CA LEU A 276 -0.80 29.22 -0.89
C LEU A 276 -2.21 29.05 -1.44
N VAL A 277 -3.19 29.36 -0.61
CA VAL A 277 -4.59 29.50 -1.03
C VAL A 277 -5.10 30.90 -0.70
N LEU A 278 -5.77 31.52 -1.67
CA LEU A 278 -6.24 32.90 -1.60
C LEU A 278 -7.75 33.01 -1.28
N PRO A 279 -8.23 34.15 -0.75
CA PRO A 279 -9.66 34.44 -0.70
C PRO A 279 -10.30 34.38 -2.09
N GLY A 280 -11.48 33.79 -2.18
CA GLY A 280 -12.17 33.57 -3.45
C GLY A 280 -11.67 32.36 -4.25
N ALA A 281 -10.70 31.60 -3.73
CA ALA A 281 -10.36 30.31 -4.29
C ALA A 281 -11.55 29.34 -4.24
N ARG A 282 -11.58 28.41 -5.20
CA ARG A 282 -12.58 27.34 -5.30
C ARG A 282 -11.88 25.99 -5.30
N VAL A 283 -12.58 24.95 -4.88
CA VAL A 283 -12.09 23.57 -4.94
C VAL A 283 -12.93 22.78 -5.92
N GLU A 284 -12.30 22.21 -6.93
CA GLU A 284 -12.87 21.16 -7.76
C GLU A 284 -12.57 19.81 -7.12
N PHE A 285 -13.62 19.03 -6.88
CA PHE A 285 -13.48 17.60 -6.59
C PHE A 285 -13.69 16.84 -7.88
N SER A 286 -12.75 16.01 -8.32
CA SER A 286 -12.91 15.13 -9.48
C SER A 286 -12.92 13.69 -9.01
N ILE A 287 -14.11 13.07 -9.02
CA ILE A 287 -14.34 11.74 -8.46
C ILE A 287 -14.85 10.77 -9.52
N HIS A 288 -14.34 9.55 -9.46
CA HIS A 288 -14.80 8.40 -10.22
C HIS A 288 -15.57 7.48 -9.29
N TYR A 289 -16.88 7.36 -9.51
CA TYR A 289 -17.78 6.48 -8.78
C TYR A 289 -18.16 5.25 -9.60
N HIS A 290 -18.45 4.15 -8.90
CA HIS A 290 -18.99 2.92 -9.47
C HIS A 290 -20.22 2.44 -8.68
N ALA A 291 -21.12 1.70 -9.34
CA ALA A 291 -22.32 1.15 -8.70
C ALA A 291 -22.00 -0.15 -7.96
N VAL A 292 -22.65 -0.38 -6.80
CA VAL A 292 -22.40 -1.56 -5.94
C VAL A 292 -23.65 -2.39 -5.64
N GLY A 293 -24.74 -2.20 -6.40
CA GLY A 293 -26.02 -2.89 -6.17
C GLY A 293 -26.93 -2.19 -5.16
N GLU A 294 -26.48 -1.10 -4.55
CA GLU A 294 -27.21 -0.28 -3.59
C GLU A 294 -27.11 1.19 -3.97
N GLU A 295 -28.20 1.95 -3.78
CA GLU A 295 -28.19 3.40 -3.96
C GLU A 295 -27.46 4.05 -2.79
N ILE A 296 -26.40 4.80 -3.07
CA ILE A 296 -25.54 5.41 -2.06
C ILE A 296 -25.31 6.87 -2.40
N THR A 297 -25.50 7.75 -1.42
CA THR A 297 -25.14 9.17 -1.54
C THR A 297 -23.80 9.42 -0.88
N ASP A 298 -22.90 10.06 -1.61
CA ASP A 298 -21.59 10.48 -1.11
C ASP A 298 -21.43 12.01 -1.20
N GLN A 299 -20.62 12.55 -0.30
CA GLN A 299 -20.19 13.94 -0.28
C GLN A 299 -18.70 13.98 0.05
N LEU A 300 -17.87 14.32 -0.93
CA LEU A 300 -16.43 14.36 -0.70
C LEU A 300 -16.05 15.49 0.25
N GLU A 301 -15.01 15.23 1.05
CA GLU A 301 -14.46 16.19 2.01
C GLU A 301 -12.97 16.36 1.75
N ALA A 302 -12.50 17.61 1.76
CA ALA A 302 -11.10 17.97 1.74
C ALA A 302 -10.73 18.66 3.06
N GLY A 303 -9.92 18.02 3.88
CA GLY A 303 -9.41 18.55 5.14
C GLY A 303 -8.06 19.24 4.90
N TRP A 304 -7.93 20.49 5.34
CA TRP A 304 -6.74 21.31 5.18
C TRP A 304 -6.17 21.67 6.54
N TRP A 305 -4.86 21.47 6.69
CA TRP A 305 -4.08 21.94 7.82
C TRP A 305 -3.21 23.08 7.32
N PHE A 306 -3.25 24.19 8.03
CA PHE A 306 -2.50 25.38 7.69
C PHE A 306 -1.24 25.51 8.54
N HIS A 307 -0.26 26.24 8.01
CA HIS A 307 0.78 26.85 8.82
C HIS A 307 0.16 27.88 9.79
N PRO A 308 0.85 28.17 10.92
CA PRO A 308 0.51 29.30 11.77
C PRO A 308 0.41 30.60 10.96
N ARG A 309 -0.45 31.52 11.38
CA ARG A 309 -0.81 32.72 10.59
C ARG A 309 0.37 33.66 10.36
N ASP A 310 1.33 33.66 11.26
CA ASP A 310 2.56 34.43 11.25
C ASP A 310 3.72 33.72 10.54
N VAL A 311 3.51 32.49 10.05
CA VAL A 311 4.51 31.70 9.34
C VAL A 311 4.27 31.78 7.84
N THR A 312 5.27 32.28 7.12
CA THR A 312 5.37 32.13 5.67
C THR A 312 6.40 31.03 5.39
N PRO A 313 6.00 29.90 4.80
CA PRO A 313 6.92 28.83 4.43
C PRO A 313 7.96 29.34 3.44
N LYS A 314 9.14 28.74 3.45
CA LYS A 314 10.22 29.12 2.53
C LYS A 314 9.93 28.69 1.09
N TYR A 315 9.22 27.59 0.92
CA TYR A 315 9.01 26.88 -0.34
C TYR A 315 7.53 26.63 -0.66
#